data_AF-A0A118HZI9-F1
#
_entry.id   AF-A0A118HZI9-F1
#
_cell.length_a   1.000
_cell.length_b   1.000
_cell.length_c   1.000
_cell.angle_alpha   90.00
_cell.angle_beta   90.00
_cell.angle_gamma   90.00
#
_symmetry.space_group_name_H-M   'P 1'
#
loop_
_entity.id
_entity.type
_entity.pdbx_description
1 polymer ?
#
loop_
_entity_poly.entity_id
_entity_poly.type
_entity_poly.pdbx_seq_one_letter_code
_entity_poly.pdbx_strand_id
1 'polypeptide(L)'
;MGLQTNQVRQLKQLQEERAQLRKVVAELSLDKAILQDGASKNVWSTPDSARRDVVDYVASHYELTMRRACRLVKRPRSVQYYCGVKDPCPELRARMRYRYRRVQCCSRREGWQLGKSQAYRLYCEEQLQLR
;
A
#
# COMPACT_ATOMS: atom_id res chain seq x y z
N MET A 1 14.74 -44.15 -42.39
CA MET A 1 13.44 -43.47 -42.58
C MET A 1 13.43 -42.21 -41.72
N GLY A 2 13.81 -41.06 -42.30
CA GLY A 2 13.93 -39.79 -41.57
C GLY A 2 12.58 -39.10 -41.39
N LEU A 3 12.36 -38.48 -40.22
CA LEU A 3 11.20 -37.61 -39.98
C LEU A 3 11.11 -36.56 -41.09
N GLN A 4 9.90 -36.39 -41.65
CA GLN A 4 9.69 -35.35 -42.66
C GLN A 4 10.00 -33.98 -42.06
N THR A 5 10.72 -33.14 -42.79
CA THR A 5 11.16 -31.80 -42.35
C THR A 5 10.00 -30.94 -41.83
N ASN A 6 8.80 -31.13 -42.40
CA ASN A 6 7.56 -30.49 -41.94
C ASN A 6 7.10 -30.95 -40.55
N GLN A 7 7.21 -32.25 -40.23
CA GLN A 7 6.88 -32.79 -38.90
C GLN A 7 7.84 -32.24 -37.83
N VAL A 8 9.12 -32.12 -38.16
CA VAL A 8 10.12 -31.54 -37.25
C VAL A 8 9.82 -30.07 -36.96
N ARG A 9 9.39 -29.28 -37.96
CA ARG A 9 9.02 -27.87 -37.78
C ARG A 9 7.78 -27.72 -36.90
N GLN A 10 6.74 -28.53 -37.13
CA GLN A 10 5.53 -28.53 -36.32
C GLN A 10 5.80 -28.91 -34.86
N LEU A 11 6.65 -29.91 -34.62
CA LEU A 11 7.02 -30.30 -33.26
C LEU A 11 7.75 -29.18 -32.52
N LYS A 12 8.64 -28.45 -33.20
CA LYS A 12 9.33 -27.28 -32.62
C LYS A 12 8.34 -26.16 -32.26
N GLN A 13 7.42 -25.84 -33.17
CA GLN A 13 6.40 -24.82 -32.92
C GLN A 13 5.52 -25.18 -31.71
N LEU A 14 5.05 -26.42 -31.63
CA LEU A 14 4.26 -26.88 -30.49
C LEU A 14 5.05 -26.88 -29.17
N GLN A 15 6.36 -27.12 -29.21
CA GLN A 15 7.23 -27.00 -28.04
C GLN A 15 7.37 -25.55 -27.58
N GLU A 16 7.52 -24.61 -28.51
CA GLU A 16 7.58 -23.17 -28.22
C GLU A 16 6.27 -22.67 -27.62
N GLU A 17 5.13 -23.02 -28.21
CA GLU A 17 3.80 -22.69 -27.69
C GLU A 17 3.58 -23.27 -26.29
N ARG A 18 3.95 -24.54 -26.08
CA ARG A 18 3.88 -25.16 -24.74
C ARG A 18 4.76 -24.44 -23.72
N ALA A 19 5.96 -23.98 -24.13
CA ALA A 19 6.84 -23.23 -23.24
C ALA A 19 6.24 -21.85 -22.88
N GLN A 20 5.67 -21.15 -23.86
CA GLN A 20 4.98 -19.87 -23.64
C GLN A 20 3.76 -20.02 -22.72
N LEU A 21 2.92 -21.02 -22.99
CA LEU A 21 1.73 -21.30 -22.18
C LEU A 21 2.10 -21.67 -20.73
N ARG A 22 3.14 -22.49 -20.53
CA ARG A 22 3.61 -22.83 -19.18
C ARG A 22 4.03 -21.61 -18.39
N LYS A 23 4.71 -20.64 -19.03
CA LYS A 23 5.09 -19.37 -18.38
C LYS A 23 3.86 -18.59 -17.95
N VAL A 24 2.90 -18.39 -18.86
CA VAL A 24 1.67 -17.64 -18.58
C VAL A 24 0.83 -18.32 -17.49
N VAL A 25 0.68 -19.64 -17.54
CA VAL A 25 -0.05 -20.40 -16.53
C VAL A 25 0.61 -20.30 -15.15
N ALA A 26 1.94 -20.33 -15.08
CA ALA A 26 2.66 -20.13 -13.82
C ALA A 26 2.39 -18.73 -13.24
N GLU A 27 2.43 -17.68 -14.06
CA GLU A 27 2.15 -16.31 -13.61
C GLU A 27 0.70 -16.13 -13.14
N LEU A 28 -0.27 -16.63 -13.92
CA LEU A 28 -1.70 -16.50 -13.60
C LEU A 28 -2.11 -17.36 -12.39
N SER A 29 -1.50 -18.53 -12.22
CA SER A 29 -1.76 -19.39 -11.04
C SER A 29 -1.29 -18.74 -9.76
N LEU A 30 -0.13 -18.06 -9.78
CA LEU A 30 0.35 -17.25 -8.66
C LEU A 30 -0.61 -16.09 -8.37
N ASP A 31 -1.02 -15.33 -9.39
CA ASP A 31 -1.96 -14.22 -9.21
C ASP A 31 -3.31 -14.70 -8.65
N LYS A 32 -3.81 -15.86 -9.11
CA LYS A 32 -5.03 -16.48 -8.58
C LYS A 32 -4.90 -16.83 -7.10
N ALA A 33 -3.80 -17.43 -6.68
CA ALA A 33 -3.56 -17.79 -5.29
C ALA A 33 -3.58 -16.56 -4.38
N ILE A 34 -2.92 -15.48 -4.80
CA ILE A 34 -2.89 -14.21 -4.08
C ILE A 34 -4.29 -13.59 -3.95
N LEU A 35 -5.05 -13.58 -5.04
CA LEU A 35 -6.41 -13.02 -5.03
C LEU A 35 -7.36 -13.84 -4.15
N GLN A 36 -7.22 -15.16 -4.13
CA GLN A 36 -7.97 -16.03 -3.24
C GLN A 36 -7.61 -15.80 -1.76
N ASP A 37 -6.32 -15.66 -1.44
CA ASP A 37 -5.87 -15.31 -0.08
C ASP A 37 -6.41 -13.95 0.36
N GLY A 38 -6.33 -12.93 -0.51
CA GLY A 38 -6.89 -11.61 -0.24
C GLY A 38 -8.42 -11.62 -0.03
N ALA A 39 -9.14 -12.51 -0.70
CA ALA A 39 -10.58 -12.62 -0.57
C ALA A 39 -10.95 -13.25 0.78
N SER A 40 -10.21 -14.29 1.19
CA SER A 40 -10.37 -14.92 2.51
C SER A 40 -10.09 -13.95 3.67
N LYS A 41 -9.19 -12.98 3.46
CA LYS A 41 -8.80 -11.97 4.45
C LYS A 41 -9.63 -10.68 4.40
N ASN A 42 -10.70 -10.62 3.61
CA ASN A 42 -11.55 -9.44 3.45
C ASN A 42 -10.81 -8.15 3.03
N VAL A 43 -9.75 -8.29 2.23
CA VAL A 43 -8.90 -7.17 1.77
C VAL A 43 -9.72 -6.09 1.04
N TRP A 44 -10.71 -6.50 0.24
CA TRP A 44 -11.53 -5.56 -0.54
C TRP A 44 -12.48 -4.74 0.33
N SER A 45 -12.90 -5.27 1.48
CA SER A 45 -13.75 -4.60 2.45
C SER A 45 -12.97 -3.72 3.43
N THR A 46 -11.63 -3.79 3.39
CA THR A 46 -10.75 -3.05 4.31
C THR A 46 -10.74 -1.55 3.99
N PRO A 47 -10.79 -0.65 4.99
CA PRO A 47 -10.70 0.80 4.78
C PRO A 47 -9.38 1.23 4.12
N ASP A 48 -9.39 2.34 3.37
CA ASP A 48 -8.23 2.74 2.55
C ASP A 48 -6.94 2.98 3.35
N SER A 49 -7.07 3.35 4.63
CA SER A 49 -5.92 3.47 5.54
C SER A 49 -5.18 2.14 5.70
N ALA A 50 -5.90 1.06 5.99
CA ALA A 50 -5.36 -0.28 6.21
C ALA A 50 -5.04 -1.02 4.90
N ARG A 51 -5.53 -0.54 3.74
CA ARG A 51 -5.09 -1.06 2.43
C ARG A 51 -3.60 -0.86 2.17
N ARG A 52 -2.89 0.02 2.91
CA ARG A 52 -1.42 0.19 2.75
C ARG A 52 -0.72 -1.05 3.25
N ASP A 53 -1.07 -1.41 4.47
CA ASP A 53 -0.52 -2.55 5.19
C ASP A 53 -0.78 -3.85 4.41
N VAL A 54 -1.94 -3.95 3.74
CA VAL A 54 -2.22 -5.10 2.87
C VAL A 54 -1.30 -5.16 1.66
N VAL A 55 -1.07 -4.03 0.97
CA VAL A 55 -0.13 -4.01 -0.17
C VAL A 55 1.28 -4.37 0.28
N ASP A 56 1.72 -3.86 1.44
CA ASP A 56 3.04 -4.13 2.00
C ASP A 56 3.17 -5.60 2.45
N TYR A 57 2.10 -6.16 3.03
CA TYR A 57 2.00 -7.59 3.35
C TYR A 57 2.08 -8.46 2.09
N VAL A 58 1.30 -8.16 1.05
CA VAL A 58 1.32 -8.94 -0.20
C VAL A 58 2.68 -8.85 -0.88
N ALA A 59 3.30 -7.67 -0.90
CA ALA A 59 4.63 -7.46 -1.46
C ALA A 59 5.70 -8.26 -0.71
N SER A 60 5.67 -8.28 0.63
CA SER A 60 6.64 -9.03 1.45
C SER A 60 6.39 -10.54 1.46
N HIS A 61 5.14 -10.99 1.52
CA HIS A 61 4.79 -12.41 1.62
C HIS A 61 5.01 -13.19 0.32
N TYR A 62 4.75 -12.55 -0.84
CA TYR A 62 4.90 -13.16 -2.15
C TYR A 62 6.12 -12.63 -2.93
N GLU A 63 7.01 -11.87 -2.26
CA GLU A 63 8.21 -11.26 -2.83
C GLU A 63 7.94 -10.49 -4.14
N LEU A 64 6.81 -9.79 -4.18
CA LEU A 64 6.37 -9.06 -5.37
C LEU A 64 6.94 -7.65 -5.38
N THR A 65 7.22 -7.16 -6.59
CA THR A 65 7.49 -5.73 -6.76
C THR A 65 6.27 -4.90 -6.36
N MET A 66 6.51 -3.73 -5.76
CA MET A 66 5.44 -2.80 -5.35
C MET A 66 4.45 -2.47 -6.47
N ARG A 67 4.95 -2.40 -7.72
CA ARG A 67 4.10 -2.18 -8.91
C ARG A 67 3.10 -3.31 -9.11
N ARG A 68 3.54 -4.56 -8.97
CA ARG A 68 2.71 -5.75 -9.15
C ARG A 68 1.73 -5.89 -7.99
N ALA A 69 2.19 -5.70 -6.75
CA ALA A 69 1.33 -5.73 -5.56
C ALA A 69 0.20 -4.68 -5.64
N CYS A 70 0.51 -3.42 -5.96
CA CYS A 70 -0.50 -2.37 -6.13
C CYS A 70 -1.51 -2.69 -7.25
N ARG A 71 -1.06 -3.32 -8.36
CA ARG A 71 -1.93 -3.72 -9.46
C ARG A 71 -2.92 -4.81 -9.04
N LEU A 72 -2.46 -5.81 -8.28
CA LEU A 72 -3.31 -6.89 -7.77
C LEU A 72 -4.36 -6.39 -6.77
N VAL A 73 -3.95 -5.51 -5.84
CA VAL A 73 -4.86 -4.91 -4.84
C VAL A 73 -5.74 -3.78 -5.43
N LYS A 74 -5.51 -3.40 -6.69
CA LYS A 74 -6.18 -2.28 -7.39
C LYS A 74 -6.04 -0.93 -6.68
N ARG A 75 -4.86 -0.65 -6.13
CA ARG A 75 -4.54 0.65 -5.51
C ARG A 75 -3.63 1.51 -6.40
N PRO A 76 -3.91 2.82 -6.56
CA PRO A 76 -2.99 3.72 -7.23
C PRO A 76 -1.66 3.80 -6.47
N ARG A 77 -0.54 3.68 -7.20
CA ARG A 77 0.81 3.80 -6.62
C ARG A 77 1.03 5.14 -5.93
N SER A 78 0.46 6.22 -6.46
CA SER A 78 0.54 7.56 -5.85
C SER A 78 0.05 7.55 -4.40
N VAL A 79 -1.08 6.87 -4.12
CA VAL A 79 -1.64 6.78 -2.77
C VAL A 79 -0.77 5.90 -1.86
N GLN A 80 -0.18 4.83 -2.39
CA GLN A 80 0.72 3.96 -1.62
C GLN A 80 2.00 4.70 -1.20
N TYR A 81 2.59 5.50 -2.10
CA TYR A 81 3.77 6.31 -1.79
C TYR A 81 3.45 7.61 -1.06
N TYR A 82 2.19 8.05 -1.07
CA TYR A 82 1.79 9.31 -0.46
C TYR A 82 1.95 9.25 1.05
N CYS A 83 2.99 9.90 1.54
CA CYS A 83 3.16 10.22 2.94
C CYS A 83 2.64 11.63 3.15
N GLY A 84 1.53 11.76 3.90
CA GLY A 84 1.04 13.07 4.31
C GLY A 84 2.09 13.71 5.22
N VAL A 85 2.80 14.73 4.72
CA VAL A 85 3.66 15.56 5.55
C VAL A 85 2.75 16.38 6.44
N LYS A 86 2.71 16.05 7.73
CA LYS A 86 2.01 16.87 8.73
C LYS A 86 2.93 18.05 9.05
N ASP A 87 2.41 19.28 8.99
CA ASP A 87 3.18 20.47 9.35
C ASP A 87 3.81 20.31 10.74
N PRO A 88 5.14 20.15 10.83
CA PRO A 88 5.83 20.13 12.09
C PRO A 88 5.90 21.59 12.51
N CYS A 89 4.93 22.04 13.30
CA CYS A 89 5.02 23.34 13.93
C CYS A 89 5.58 23.12 15.36
N PRO A 90 6.92 23.12 15.52
CA PRO A 90 7.56 22.86 16.82
C PRO A 90 7.18 23.92 17.86
N GLU A 91 6.87 25.16 17.44
CA GLU A 91 6.37 26.22 18.31
C GLU A 91 5.04 25.85 18.98
N LEU A 92 4.18 25.10 18.28
CA LEU A 92 2.94 24.58 18.86
C LEU A 92 3.17 23.40 19.79
N ARG A 93 4.22 22.60 19.57
CA ARG A 93 4.59 21.46 20.43
C ARG A 93 5.02 21.91 21.82
N ALA A 94 5.83 22.96 21.92
CA ALA A 94 6.25 23.56 23.20
C ALA A 94 5.07 24.02 24.08
N ARG A 95 3.89 24.22 23.48
CA ARG A 95 2.67 24.72 24.14
C ARG A 95 1.74 23.62 24.62
N MET A 96 2.03 22.36 24.29
CA MET A 96 1.22 21.20 24.68
C MET A 96 1.30 20.84 26.18
N ARG A 97 2.02 21.64 26.97
CA ARG A 97 1.86 21.68 28.44
C ARG A 97 0.43 22.02 28.90
N TYR A 98 -0.34 22.71 28.07
CA TYR A 98 -1.72 23.08 28.38
C TYR A 98 -2.74 22.12 27.75
N ARG A 99 -3.93 21.99 28.36
CA ARG A 99 -5.07 21.28 27.74
C ARG A 99 -5.36 21.83 26.33
N TYR A 100 -5.73 20.95 25.40
CA TYR A 100 -5.93 21.29 23.97
C TYR A 100 -6.81 22.53 23.71
N ARG A 101 -7.84 22.79 24.54
CA ARG A 101 -8.69 23.99 24.43
C ARG A 101 -7.90 25.28 24.66
N ARG A 102 -6.99 25.30 25.63
CA ARG A 102 -6.13 26.47 25.91
C ARG A 102 -5.13 26.69 24.79
N VAL A 103 -4.53 25.62 24.26
CA VAL A 103 -3.64 25.71 23.10
C VAL A 103 -4.36 26.36 21.92
N GLN A 104 -5.58 25.93 21.62
CA GLN A 104 -6.40 26.51 20.56
C GLN A 104 -6.66 28.02 20.76
N CYS A 105 -7.02 28.45 21.97
CA CYS A 105 -7.26 29.87 22.28
C CYS A 105 -5.99 30.73 22.24
N CYS A 106 -4.86 30.21 22.70
CA CYS A 106 -3.58 30.92 22.67
C CYS A 106 -3.04 31.03 21.24
N SER A 107 -3.11 29.96 20.45
CA SER A 107 -2.71 29.97 19.04
C SER A 107 -3.52 30.98 18.22
N ARG A 108 -4.84 31.05 18.43
CA ARG A 108 -5.69 32.04 17.73
C ARG A 108 -5.32 33.49 18.04
N ARG A 109 -4.88 33.80 19.26
CA ARG A 109 -4.45 35.15 19.64
C ARG A 109 -3.18 35.60 18.94
N GLU A 110 -2.36 34.66 18.48
CA GLU A 110 -1.12 34.91 17.76
C GLU A 110 -1.29 34.81 16.24
N GLY A 111 -2.53 34.75 15.76
CA GLY A 111 -2.84 34.68 14.34
C GLY A 111 -2.77 33.26 13.74
N TRP A 112 -2.45 32.24 14.54
CA TRP A 112 -2.44 30.86 14.05
C TRP A 112 -3.86 30.33 13.87
N GLN A 113 -4.18 29.91 12.65
CA GLN A 113 -5.48 29.30 12.31
C GLN A 113 -5.49 27.79 12.61
N LEU A 114 -5.35 27.42 13.89
CA LEU A 114 -5.45 26.01 14.28
C LEU A 114 -6.90 25.51 14.33
N GLY A 115 -7.18 24.46 13.56
CA GLY A 115 -8.43 23.71 13.66
C GLY A 115 -8.50 22.89 14.96
N LYS A 116 -9.72 22.65 15.46
CA LYS A 116 -9.95 21.81 16.67
C LYS A 116 -9.33 20.42 16.53
N SER A 117 -9.45 19.79 15.36
CA SER A 117 -8.90 18.46 15.07
C SER A 117 -7.38 18.46 15.00
N GLN A 118 -6.76 19.55 14.53
CA GLN A 118 -5.31 19.72 14.51
C GLN A 118 -4.76 19.88 15.93
N ALA A 119 -5.40 20.74 16.75
CA ALA A 119 -5.02 20.95 18.15
C ALA A 119 -5.14 19.67 18.99
N TYR A 120 -6.25 18.93 18.84
CA TYR A 120 -6.44 17.66 19.57
C TYR A 120 -5.43 16.60 19.14
N ARG A 121 -5.15 16.46 17.83
CA ARG A 121 -4.16 15.51 17.33
C ARG A 121 -2.76 15.80 17.86
N LEU A 122 -2.30 17.06 17.75
CA LEU A 122 -0.98 17.45 18.25
C LEU A 122 -0.89 17.28 19.78
N TYR A 123 -1.97 17.55 20.51
CA TYR A 123 -2.04 17.27 21.95
C TYR A 123 -1.87 15.78 22.27
N CYS A 124 -2.54 14.88 21.53
CA CYS A 124 -2.37 13.43 21.71
C CYS A 124 -0.97 12.93 21.30
N GLU A 125 -0.38 13.48 20.23
CA GLU A 125 0.98 13.13 19.78
C GLU A 125 2.05 13.50 20.82
N GLU A 126 1.93 14.67 21.48
CA GLU A 126 2.84 15.09 22.55
C GLU A 126 2.56 14.40 23.90
N GLN A 127 1.31 14.05 24.21
CA GLN A 127 0.95 13.32 25.45
C GLN A 127 1.24 11.81 25.40
N LEU A 128 1.63 11.27 24.25
CA LEU A 128 2.29 9.96 24.15
C LEU A 128 3.74 9.99 24.65
N GLN A 129 4.33 11.17 24.92
CA GLN A 129 5.72 11.31 25.37
C GLN A 129 5.90 11.61 26.86
N LEU A 130 4.84 11.90 27.61
CA LEU A 130 4.92 12.12 29.06
C LEU A 130 4.40 10.87 29.78
N ARG A 131 5.31 9.92 30.00
CA ARG A 131 5.24 8.96 31.12
C ARG A 131 5.89 9.58 32.35
#